data_AF-A0A533Z4E5-F1
#
_entry.id   AF-A0A533Z4E5-F1
#
_cell.length_a   1.000
_cell.length_b   1.000
_cell.length_c   1.000
_cell.angle_alpha   90.00
_cell.angle_beta   90.00
_cell.angle_gamma   90.00
#
_symmetry.space_group_name_H-M   'P 1'
#
loop_
_entity.id
_entity.type
_entity.pdbx_description
1 polymer ?
#
loop_
_entity_poly.entity_id
_entity_poly.type
_entity_poly.pdbx_seq_one_letter_code
_entity_poly.pdbx_strand_id
1 'polypeptide(L)' 'MKVVQTQLSETEYRLLAAYAAARKKTIKEVAREAIRQAILRDEVDPDDPIFRAFPLTQKKARITDGSERADYYLYGWDR' A
#
# COMPACT_ATOMS: atom_id res chain seq x y z
N MET A 1 -11.91 10.34 -9.66
CA MET A 1 -10.49 10.07 -9.99
C MET A 1 -9.89 11.32 -10.63
N LYS A 2 -8.66 11.70 -10.29
CA LYS A 2 -7.94 12.81 -10.95
C LYS A 2 -7.07 12.26 -12.08
N VAL A 3 -6.95 13.00 -13.19
CA VAL A 3 -6.12 12.62 -14.34
C VAL A 3 -4.86 13.49 -14.34
N VAL A 4 -3.70 12.85 -14.38
CA VAL A 4 -2.40 13.51 -14.55
C VAL A 4 -1.91 13.20 -15.96
N GLN A 5 -1.54 14.23 -16.72
CA GLN A 5 -1.00 14.10 -18.07
C GLN A 5 0.42 14.68 -18.07
N THR A 6 1.35 13.97 -18.71
CA THR A 6 2.75 14.36 -18.82
C THR A 6 3.18 14.22 -20.28
N GLN A 7 4.11 15.07 -20.70
CA GLN A 7 4.79 14.88 -21.98
C GLN A 7 6.00 13.98 -21.75
N LEU A 8 6.16 12.97 -22.61
CA LEU A 8 7.33 12.09 -22.63
C LEU A 8 8.07 12.33 -23.95
N SER A 9 9.39 12.26 -23.92
CA SER A 9 10.17 12.18 -25.15
C SER A 9 9.85 10.87 -25.89
N GLU A 10 10.11 10.84 -27.20
CA GLU A 10 9.88 9.64 -28.00
C GLU A 10 10.68 8.43 -27.49
N THR A 11 11.90 8.67 -27.01
CA THR A 11 12.76 7.63 -26.43
C THR A 11 12.18 7.04 -25.15
N GLU A 12 11.72 7.89 -24.22
CA GLU A 12 11.08 7.43 -22.98
C GLU A 12 9.80 6.66 -23.25
N TYR A 13 9.00 7.12 -24.22
CA TYR A 13 7.78 6.44 -24.63
C TYR A 13 8.08 5.03 -25.18
N ARG A 14 9.10 4.89 -26.05
CA ARG A 14 9.51 3.59 -26.59
C ARG A 14 9.99 2.64 -25.50
N LEU A 15 10.79 3.13 -24.55
CA LEU A 15 11.26 2.34 -23.41
C LEU A 15 10.08 1.85 -22.55
N LEU A 16 9.13 2.73 -22.27
CA LEU A 16 7.97 2.40 -21.45
C LEU A 16 7.02 1.44 -22.16
N ALA A 17 6.85 1.57 -23.47
CA ALA A 17 6.09 0.63 -24.30
C ALA A 17 6.74 -0.75 -24.34
N ALA A 18 8.07 -0.82 -24.51
CA ALA A 18 8.81 -2.09 -24.48
C ALA A 18 8.70 -2.78 -23.11
N TYR A 19 8.81 -2.01 -22.02
CA TYR A 19 8.65 -2.51 -20.65
C TYR A 19 7.25 -3.07 -20.39
N ALA A 20 6.21 -2.40 -20.91
CA ALA A 20 4.83 -2.85 -20.82
C ALA A 20 4.57 -4.14 -21.62
N ALA A 21 5.09 -4.21 -22.85
CA ALA A 21 5.00 -5.38 -23.71
C ALA A 21 5.67 -6.61 -23.06
N ALA A 22 6.86 -6.45 -22.49
CA ALA A 22 7.58 -7.52 -21.79
C ALA A 22 6.79 -8.11 -20.61
N ARG A 23 5.95 -7.31 -19.95
CA ARG A 23 5.13 -7.71 -18.81
C ARG A 23 3.68 -8.07 -19.17
N LYS A 24 3.31 -8.04 -20.45
CA LYS A 24 1.92 -8.21 -20.93
C LYS A 24 0.94 -7.26 -20.21
N LYS A 25 1.39 -6.06 -19.88
CA LYS A 25 0.60 -5.01 -19.22
C LYS A 25 0.40 -3.82 -20.14
N THR A 26 -0.59 -2.99 -19.83
CA THR A 26 -0.76 -1.71 -20.50
C THR A 26 0.21 -0.66 -19.96
N ILE A 27 0.52 0.34 -20.78
CA ILE A 27 1.33 1.51 -20.39
C ILE A 27 0.77 2.19 -19.13
N LYS A 28 -0.56 2.27 -19.00
CA LYS A 28 -1.24 2.89 -17.85
C LYS A 28 -1.03 2.10 -16.55
N GLU A 29 -1.07 0.77 -16.62
CA GLU A 29 -0.84 -0.10 -15.47
C GLU A 29 0.60 -0.01 -15.00
N VAL A 30 1.54 -0.08 -15.95
CA VAL A 30 2.97 0.09 -15.65
C VAL A 30 3.25 1.44 -15.02
N ALA A 31 2.73 2.52 -15.59
CA ALA A 31 2.90 3.86 -15.02
C ALA A 31 2.32 3.96 -13.61
N ARG A 32 1.14 3.37 -13.38
CA ARG A 32 0.51 3.33 -12.05
C ARG A 32 1.35 2.53 -11.04
N GLU A 33 1.89 1.39 -11.45
CA GLU A 33 2.76 0.57 -10.59
C GLU A 33 4.06 1.30 -10.27
N ALA A 34 4.70 1.92 -11.27
CA ALA A 34 5.93 2.69 -11.06
C ALA A 34 5.70 3.88 -10.12
N ILE A 35 4.62 4.63 -10.31
CA ILE A 35 4.23 5.72 -9.40
C ILE A 35 3.99 5.17 -7.98
N ARG A 36 3.29 4.04 -7.87
CA ARG A 36 3.01 3.41 -6.58
C ARG A 36 4.31 2.99 -5.88
N GLN A 37 5.22 2.34 -6.57
CA GLN A 37 6.50 1.90 -6.03
C GLN A 37 7.42 3.08 -5.68
N ALA A 38 7.36 4.17 -6.44
CA ALA A 38 8.17 5.37 -6.17
C ALA A 38 7.66 6.19 -4.98
N ILE A 39 6.34 6.25 -4.79
CA ILE A 39 5.70 7.09 -3.76
C ILE A 39 5.44 6.31 -2.48
N LEU A 40 4.93 5.07 -2.58
CA LEU A 40 4.77 4.22 -1.41
C LEU A 40 6.15 3.70 -1.05
N ARG A 41 6.70 4.21 0.05
CA ARG A 41 7.81 3.53 0.73
C ARG A 41 7.26 2.17 1.15
N ASP A 42 7.99 1.10 0.84
CA ASP A 42 7.72 -0.26 1.33
C ASP A 42 8.11 -0.39 2.82
N GLU A 43 8.09 0.73 3.54
CA GLU A 43 8.36 0.82 4.96
C GLU A 43 7.00 0.95 5.64
N VAL A 44 6.67 -0.08 6.41
CA VAL A 44 5.61 0.01 7.41
C VAL A 44 6.03 1.08 8.42
N ASP A 45 5.15 2.04 8.70
CA ASP A 45 5.40 3.02 9.75
C ASP A 45 5.53 2.28 11.10
N PRO A 46 6.73 2.26 11.73
CA PRO A 46 6.96 1.55 12.98
C PRO A 46 6.23 2.18 14.18
N ASP A 47 5.68 3.39 14.01
CA ASP A 47 4.85 4.07 14.99
C ASP A 47 3.35 3.84 14.76
N ASP A 48 2.95 3.15 13.69
CA ASP A 48 1.53 2.92 13.39
C ASP A 48 0.85 2.10 14.51
N PRO A 49 -0.22 2.65 15.13
CA PRO A 49 -0.97 2.00 16.19
C PRO A 49 -1.46 0.60 15.83
N ILE A 50 -1.71 0.30 14.55
CA ILE A 50 -2.19 -1.03 14.11
C ILE A 50 -1.16 -2.13 14.35
N PHE A 51 0.14 -1.79 14.30
CA PHE A 51 1.25 -2.73 14.53
C PHE A 51 1.78 -2.66 15.97
N ARG A 52 1.40 -1.63 16.74
CA ARG A 52 1.67 -1.51 18.18
C ARG A 52 0.54 -2.02 19.06
N ALA A 53 -0.68 -2.16 18.53
CA ALA A 53 -1.77 -2.83 19.21
C ALA A 53 -1.31 -4.26 19.55
N PHE A 54 -1.37 -4.58 20.85
CA PHE A 54 -0.87 -5.78 21.51
C PHE A 54 -0.87 -7.07 20.66
N PRO A 55 0.09 -8.00 20.88
CA PRO A 55 0.29 -9.15 20.00
C PRO A 55 -0.99 -9.97 19.84
N LEU A 56 -1.47 -10.07 18.59
CA LEU A 56 -2.68 -10.81 18.23
C LEU A 56 -2.48 -12.34 18.16
N THR A 57 -1.34 -12.92 18.56
CA THR A 57 -1.31 -14.32 19.07
C THR A 57 0.04 -14.81 19.62
N GLN A 58 -0.11 -15.80 20.53
CA GLN A 58 0.83 -16.77 21.14
C GLN A 58 1.47 -16.31 22.47
N LYS A 59 1.34 -16.99 23.63
CA LYS A 59 0.90 -18.37 23.96
C LYS A 59 0.59 -18.47 25.48
N LYS A 60 -0.16 -19.52 25.87
CA LYS A 60 -0.51 -20.01 27.24
C LYS A 60 -1.59 -19.25 28.03
N ALA A 61 -2.82 -19.76 27.89
CA ALA A 61 -3.85 -19.83 28.93
C ALA A 61 -4.59 -18.55 29.36
N ARG A 62 -4.62 -17.49 28.57
CA ARG A 62 -5.69 -16.49 28.69
C ARG A 62 -6.02 -15.87 27.34
N ILE A 63 -7.25 -16.11 26.89
CA ILE A 63 -7.83 -15.47 25.71
C ILE A 63 -8.07 -14.01 26.11
N THR A 64 -7.36 -13.08 25.49
CA THR A 64 -7.65 -11.66 25.60
C THR A 64 -8.45 -11.21 24.40
N ASP A 65 -9.44 -10.38 24.70
CA ASP A 65 -10.49 -9.85 23.86
C ASP A 65 -9.98 -8.83 22.81
N GLY A 66 -9.00 -9.23 22.01
CA GLY A 66 -8.49 -8.41 20.92
C GLY A 66 -9.49 -8.30 19.76
N SER A 67 -10.34 -9.31 19.58
CA SER A 67 -11.30 -9.36 18.47
C SER A 67 -12.57 -8.55 18.73
N GLU A 68 -13.13 -8.52 19.95
CA GLU A 68 -14.37 -7.75 20.21
C GLU A 68 -14.08 -6.25 20.36
N ARG A 69 -12.82 -5.88 20.65
CA ARG A 69 -12.38 -4.49 20.80
C ARG A 69 -11.59 -3.94 19.62
N ALA A 70 -11.55 -4.64 18.50
CA ALA A 70 -10.85 -4.18 17.29
C ALA A 70 -11.29 -2.76 16.89
N ASP A 71 -12.59 -2.49 16.91
CA ASP A 71 -13.16 -1.17 16.58
C ASP A 71 -12.70 -0.07 17.54
N TYR A 72 -12.51 -0.39 18.83
CA TYR A 72 -11.99 0.55 19.82
C TYR A 72 -10.55 0.97 19.51
N TYR A 73 -9.70 0.01 19.14
CA TYR A 73 -8.30 0.30 18.82
C TYR A 73 -8.12 0.98 17.45
N LEU A 74 -8.98 0.65 16.48
CA LEU A 74 -8.89 1.17 15.12
C LEU A 74 -9.49 2.57 14.97
N TYR A 75 -10.64 2.82 15.61
CA TYR A 75 -11.41 4.04 15.37
C TYR A 75 -11.39 5.02 16.54
N GLY A 76 -10.99 4.57 17.75
CA GLY A 76 -11.08 5.38 18.97
C GLY A 76 -12.52 5.65 19.38
N TRP A 77 -12.80 5.70 20.69
CA TRP A 77 -14.11 6.16 21.18
C TRP A 77 -14.09 7.67 21.34
N ASP A 78 -14.28 8.40 20.25
CA ASP A 78 -14.66 9.82 20.31
C ASP A 78 -16.15 9.95 19.96
N ARG A 79 -16.96 9.98 21.01
CA ARG A 79 -18.28 10.61 21.06
C ARG A 79 -18.39 11.40 22.34
#